data_AF-A0A1W1HET8-F1
#
_entry.id   AF-A0A1W1HET8-F1
#
_cell.length_a   1.000
_cell.length_b   1.000
_cell.length_c   1.000
_cell.angle_alpha   90.00
_cell.angle_beta   90.00
_cell.angle_gamma   90.00
#
_symmetry.space_group_name_H-M   'P 1'
#
loop_
_entity.id
_entity.type
_entity.pdbx_description
1 polymer ?
#
loop_
_entity_poly.entity_id
_entity_poly.type
_entity_poly.pdbx_seq_one_letter_code
_entity_poly.pdbx_strand_id
1 'polypeptide(L)'
;MKKIILGIIIIIAFLIFYFFFQSTPVDSIAYSHPPAPPLNGVMTPNTLLKEAILLGKGIDKGNKEIFIDNLPGFPDNISSNRNGRFWVALFTIRNPIADALHPFPFLKDQMSKLPKIFWPKPKPYGLVIALDEQGKITQSLHDPTGKHLKEVTSVREYGGYLYLGSLHNDRIGKYRLE
;
A
#
# COMPACT_ATOMS: atom_id res chain seq x y z
N MET A 1 -9.46 23.51 39.03
CA MET A 1 -9.87 22.10 38.81
C MET A 1 -11.28 21.94 38.23
N LYS A 2 -12.36 22.42 38.88
CA LYS A 2 -13.74 22.19 38.40
C LYS A 2 -14.03 22.69 36.97
N LYS A 3 -13.51 23.86 36.57
CA LYS A 3 -13.69 24.40 35.20
C LYS A 3 -13.00 23.58 34.10
N ILE A 4 -11.86 22.95 34.42
CA ILE A 4 -11.12 22.09 33.48
C ILE A 4 -11.86 20.78 33.27
N ILE A 5 -12.34 20.17 34.36
CA ILE A 5 -13.15 18.94 34.32
C ILE A 5 -14.42 19.17 33.51
N LEU A 6 -15.11 20.30 33.72
CA LEU A 6 -16.30 20.66 32.95
C LEU A 6 -16.00 20.84 31.45
N GLY A 7 -14.87 21.48 31.11
CA GLY A 7 -14.43 21.63 29.71
C GLY A 7 -14.16 20.28 29.04
N ILE A 8 -13.52 19.34 29.73
CA ILE A 8 -13.27 17.98 29.21
C ILE A 8 -14.59 17.22 28.98
N ILE A 9 -15.54 17.31 29.92
CA ILE A 9 -16.85 16.67 29.78
C ILE A 9 -17.61 17.22 28.56
N ILE A 10 -17.56 18.53 28.33
CA ILE A 10 -18.20 19.16 27.16
C ILE A 10 -17.56 18.68 25.85
N ILE A 11 -16.23 18.58 25.80
CA ILE A 11 -15.51 18.06 24.63
C ILE A 11 -15.89 16.60 24.37
N ILE A 12 -15.93 15.76 25.41
CA ILE A 12 -16.33 14.36 25.29
C ILE A 12 -17.79 14.26 24.81
N ALA A 13 -18.70 15.03 25.38
CA ALA A 13 -20.10 15.06 24.96
C ALA A 13 -20.26 15.52 23.50
N PHE A 14 -19.49 16.53 23.08
CA PHE A 14 -19.47 17.00 21.70
C PHE A 14 -18.90 15.95 20.75
N LEU A 15 -17.84 15.24 21.13
CA LEU A 15 -17.28 14.14 20.35
C LEU A 15 -18.29 12.99 20.23
N ILE A 16 -18.94 12.59 21.33
CA ILE A 16 -19.99 11.56 21.31
C ILE A 16 -21.13 12.00 20.37
N PHE A 17 -21.61 13.22 20.52
CA PHE A 17 -22.67 13.76 19.64
C PHE A 17 -22.22 13.78 18.17
N TYR A 18 -21.01 14.25 17.89
CA TYR A 18 -20.44 14.24 16.55
C TYR A 18 -20.36 12.81 15.96
N PHE A 19 -19.87 11.83 16.71
CA PHE A 19 -19.76 10.44 16.24
C PHE A 19 -21.12 9.75 16.05
N PHE A 20 -22.12 10.06 16.87
CA PHE A 20 -23.46 9.46 16.74
C PHE A 20 -24.29 10.06 15.60
N PHE A 21 -24.07 11.33 15.25
CA PHE A 21 -24.89 12.05 14.26
C PHE A 21 -24.23 12.24 12.89
N GLN A 22 -22.96 11.85 12.71
CA GLN A 22 -22.40 11.76 11.36
C GLN A 22 -22.93 10.52 10.64
N SER A 23 -23.71 10.77 9.59
CA SER A 23 -23.98 9.75 8.58
C SER A 23 -22.65 9.30 7.99
N THR A 24 -22.36 8.00 8.03
CA THR A 24 -21.22 7.46 7.30
C THR A 24 -21.49 7.63 5.80
N PRO A 25 -20.49 8.03 4.98
CA PRO A 25 -20.66 8.14 3.52
C PRO A 25 -20.82 6.77 2.83
N VAL A 26 -20.95 5.70 3.62
CA VAL A 26 -21.16 4.33 3.18
C VAL A 26 -22.61 3.99 3.48
N ASP A 27 -23.40 3.78 2.42
CA ASP A 27 -24.70 3.12 2.54
C ASP A 27 -24.45 1.67 2.96
N SER A 28 -24.63 1.41 4.25
CA SER A 28 -24.57 0.06 4.82
C SER A 28 -25.80 -0.73 4.39
N ILE A 29 -25.81 -1.18 3.13
CA ILE A 29 -26.83 -2.11 2.64
C ILE A 29 -26.53 -3.47 3.24
N ALA A 30 -27.52 -4.06 3.92
CA ALA A 30 -27.42 -5.45 4.38
C ALA A 30 -27.29 -6.36 3.15
N TYR A 31 -26.08 -6.83 2.90
CA TYR A 31 -25.82 -7.79 1.83
C TYR A 31 -25.78 -9.20 2.42
N SER A 32 -26.79 -10.00 2.09
CA SER A 32 -26.77 -11.43 2.38
C SER A 32 -25.96 -12.10 1.28
N HIS A 33 -24.69 -12.41 1.56
CA HIS A 33 -23.89 -13.22 0.66
C HIS A 33 -24.59 -14.57 0.47
N PRO A 34 -24.67 -15.10 -0.77
CA PRO A 34 -25.05 -16.49 -0.96
C PRO A 34 -24.09 -17.40 -0.19
N PRO A 35 -24.51 -18.62 0.17
CA PRO A 35 -23.62 -19.60 0.78
C PRO A 35 -22.33 -19.73 -0.03
N ALA A 36 -21.18 -19.81 0.66
CA ALA A 36 -19.89 -19.95 0.01
C ALA A 36 -19.93 -21.13 -0.98
N PRO A 37 -19.50 -20.94 -2.24
CA PRO A 37 -19.46 -22.03 -3.20
C PRO A 37 -18.63 -23.20 -2.65
N PRO A 38 -19.04 -24.46 -2.87
CA PRO A 38 -18.23 -25.60 -2.47
C PRO A 38 -16.90 -25.58 -3.20
N LEU A 39 -15.82 -25.91 -2.50
CA LEU A 39 -14.47 -26.06 -3.09
C LEU A 39 -14.37 -27.39 -3.83
N ASN A 40 -14.98 -27.48 -5.01
CA ASN A 40 -14.97 -28.66 -5.88
C ASN A 40 -14.37 -28.33 -7.26
N GLY A 41 -14.15 -29.35 -8.09
CA GLY A 41 -13.54 -29.18 -9.41
C GLY A 41 -12.14 -28.55 -9.32
N VAL A 42 -11.92 -27.45 -10.06
CA VAL A 42 -10.64 -26.72 -10.05
C VAL A 42 -10.31 -26.05 -8.70
N MET A 43 -11.32 -25.84 -7.85
CA MET A 43 -11.17 -25.25 -6.51
C MET A 43 -10.94 -26.29 -5.42
N THR A 44 -10.91 -27.59 -5.75
CA THR A 44 -10.70 -28.67 -4.77
C THR A 44 -9.42 -28.41 -3.95
N PRO A 45 -9.49 -28.41 -2.61
CA PRO A 45 -8.32 -28.17 -1.78
C PRO A 45 -7.22 -29.17 -2.10
N ASN A 46 -6.01 -28.66 -2.34
CA ASN A 46 -4.84 -29.46 -2.62
C ASN A 46 -3.62 -28.89 -1.88
N THR A 47 -2.52 -29.63 -1.91
CA THR A 47 -1.27 -29.27 -1.23
C THR A 47 -0.17 -28.84 -2.17
N LEU A 48 -0.45 -28.58 -3.44
CA LEU A 48 0.57 -28.27 -4.46
C LEU A 48 1.44 -27.07 -4.07
N LEU A 49 0.86 -26.08 -3.38
CA LEU A 49 1.62 -24.93 -2.88
C LEU A 49 2.72 -25.30 -1.87
N LYS A 50 2.65 -26.48 -1.22
CA LYS A 50 3.72 -26.97 -0.34
C LYS A 50 4.97 -27.41 -1.11
N GLU A 51 4.85 -27.71 -2.40
CA GLU A 51 5.97 -28.06 -3.28
C GLU A 51 6.73 -26.82 -3.76
N ALA A 52 6.24 -25.62 -3.46
CA ALA A 52 6.94 -24.38 -3.79
C ALA A 52 8.33 -24.37 -3.16
N ILE A 53 9.36 -24.18 -3.99
CA ILE A 53 10.73 -24.02 -3.54
C ILE A 53 10.84 -22.72 -2.75
N LEU A 54 11.20 -22.84 -1.47
CA LEU A 54 11.35 -21.70 -0.58
C LEU A 54 12.74 -21.07 -0.78
N LEU A 55 12.82 -20.07 -1.66
CA LEU A 55 14.04 -19.29 -1.86
C LEU A 55 14.38 -18.51 -0.57
N GLY A 56 15.62 -18.59 -0.09
CA GLY A 56 16.10 -17.84 1.09
C GLY A 56 15.72 -18.40 2.46
N LYS A 57 14.98 -19.52 2.54
CA LYS A 57 14.69 -20.19 3.83
C LYS A 57 15.88 -21.02 4.29
N GLY A 58 16.47 -20.68 5.43
CA GLY A 58 17.59 -21.41 6.02
C GLY A 58 18.98 -21.09 5.44
N ILE A 59 19.05 -20.19 4.46
CA ILE A 59 20.31 -19.57 4.05
C ILE A 59 20.69 -18.58 5.16
N ASP A 60 21.95 -18.62 5.61
CA ASP A 60 22.48 -17.56 6.48
C ASP A 60 22.21 -16.24 5.78
N LYS A 61 21.54 -15.29 6.45
CA LYS A 61 20.89 -14.14 5.78
C LYS A 61 21.87 -13.13 5.20
N GLY A 62 23.14 -13.54 5.01
CA GLY A 62 24.26 -12.70 4.68
C GLY A 62 24.31 -11.49 5.61
N ASN A 63 25.04 -10.48 5.15
CA ASN A 63 24.77 -9.14 5.62
C ASN A 63 23.54 -8.64 4.85
N LYS A 64 22.58 -8.03 5.56
CA LYS A 64 21.51 -7.28 4.90
C LYS A 64 22.13 -6.03 4.32
N GLU A 65 22.03 -5.88 3.02
CA GLU A 65 22.50 -4.70 2.31
C GLU A 65 21.30 -3.86 1.88
N ILE A 66 21.47 -2.54 1.96
CA ILE A 66 20.50 -1.60 1.42
C ILE A 66 20.73 -1.58 -0.09
N PHE A 67 19.84 -2.19 -0.86
CA PHE A 67 19.92 -2.19 -2.33
C PHE A 67 19.74 -0.79 -2.91
N ILE A 68 18.79 -0.02 -2.35
CA ILE A 68 18.58 1.40 -2.63
C ILE A 68 17.90 2.04 -1.42
N ASP A 69 18.23 3.30 -1.13
CA ASP A 69 17.54 4.12 -0.15
C ASP A 69 16.89 5.36 -0.78
N ASN A 70 16.29 6.21 0.07
CA ASN A 70 15.75 7.52 -0.31
C ASN A 70 14.86 7.52 -1.57
N LEU A 71 14.01 6.50 -1.70
CA LEU A 71 13.06 6.40 -2.80
C LEU A 71 12.12 7.62 -2.87
N PRO A 72 11.66 8.02 -4.07
CA PRO A 72 10.77 9.16 -4.26
C PRO A 72 9.32 8.90 -3.80
N GLY A 73 9.04 7.70 -3.31
CA GLY A 73 7.74 7.28 -2.82
C GLY A 73 7.84 6.11 -1.84
N PHE A 74 6.68 5.61 -1.40
CA PHE A 74 6.59 4.46 -0.51
C PHE A 74 6.54 3.16 -1.34
N PRO A 75 7.57 2.29 -1.26
CA PRO A 75 7.62 1.05 -2.03
C PRO A 75 6.60 0.02 -1.54
N ASP A 76 6.05 -0.74 -2.47
CA ASP A 76 5.18 -1.88 -2.19
C ASP A 76 5.83 -3.17 -2.72
N ASN A 77 5.76 -3.40 -4.04
CA ASN A 77 6.26 -4.62 -4.67
C ASN A 77 7.41 -4.33 -5.65
N ILE A 78 8.25 -5.34 -5.87
CA ILE A 78 9.37 -5.34 -6.81
C ILE A 78 9.27 -6.55 -7.75
N SER A 79 9.52 -6.36 -9.03
CA SER A 79 9.61 -7.45 -10.00
C SER A 79 10.83 -7.28 -10.90
N SER A 80 11.53 -8.39 -11.19
CA SER A 80 12.63 -8.39 -12.14
C SER A 80 12.13 -8.77 -13.54
N ASN A 81 12.68 -8.14 -14.57
CA ASN A 81 12.52 -8.63 -15.95
C ASN A 81 13.51 -9.77 -16.29
N ARG A 82 14.35 -10.18 -15.33
CA ARG A 82 15.41 -11.21 -15.43
C ARG A 82 16.58 -10.84 -16.35
N ASN A 83 16.63 -9.61 -16.83
CA ASN A 83 17.68 -9.07 -17.70
C ASN A 83 18.31 -7.81 -17.08
N GLY A 84 18.57 -7.86 -15.77
CA GLY A 84 19.23 -6.77 -15.04
C GLY A 84 18.36 -5.53 -14.74
N ARG A 85 17.05 -5.58 -14.99
CA ARG A 85 16.12 -4.50 -14.61
C ARG A 85 15.13 -4.97 -13.55
N PHE A 86 14.90 -4.12 -12.55
CA PHE A 86 13.92 -4.31 -11.50
C PHE A 86 12.90 -3.17 -11.51
N TRP A 87 11.63 -3.50 -11.68
CA TRP A 87 10.55 -2.56 -11.54
C TRP A 87 10.05 -2.53 -10.10
N VAL A 88 9.96 -1.34 -9.52
CA VAL A 88 9.42 -1.12 -8.18
C VAL A 88 8.14 -0.30 -8.29
N ALA A 89 7.06 -0.82 -7.73
CA ALA A 89 5.81 -0.11 -7.57
C ALA A 89 5.88 0.79 -6.33
N LEU A 90 5.48 2.05 -6.48
CA LEU A 90 5.42 3.02 -5.40
C LEU A 90 3.96 3.42 -5.18
N PHE A 91 3.43 3.07 -3.99
CA PHE A 91 2.04 3.31 -3.63
C PHE A 91 1.67 4.79 -3.67
N THR A 92 2.56 5.69 -3.28
CA THR A 92 2.38 7.14 -3.44
C THR A 92 3.75 7.81 -3.32
N ILE A 93 3.84 9.07 -3.74
CA ILE A 93 4.99 9.93 -3.45
C ILE A 93 5.17 10.14 -1.93
N ARG A 94 6.38 10.54 -1.54
CA ARG A 94 6.74 10.86 -0.15
C ARG A 94 5.76 11.84 0.51
N ASN A 95 5.50 11.62 1.79
CA ASN A 95 4.63 12.47 2.60
C ASN A 95 5.49 13.08 3.72
N PRO A 96 5.66 14.42 3.77
CA PRO A 96 6.51 15.07 4.78
C PRO A 96 6.15 14.76 6.23
N ILE A 97 4.85 14.56 6.51
CA ILE A 97 4.39 14.22 7.87
C ILE A 97 4.84 12.81 8.22
N ALA A 98 4.67 11.85 7.30
CA ALA A 98 5.15 10.48 7.50
C ALA A 98 6.67 10.44 7.67
N ASP A 99 7.41 11.19 6.84
CA ASP A 99 8.86 11.30 6.92
C ASP A 99 9.34 11.86 8.27
N ALA A 100 8.66 12.89 8.79
CA ALA A 100 8.97 13.46 10.09
C ALA A 100 8.65 12.49 11.25
N LEU A 101 7.64 11.63 11.10
CA LEU A 101 7.27 10.62 12.11
C LEU A 101 8.16 9.38 12.06
N HIS A 102 8.71 9.02 10.91
CA HIS A 102 9.45 7.79 10.68
C HIS A 102 10.59 7.51 11.69
N PRO A 103 11.41 8.51 12.10
CA PRO A 103 12.47 8.34 13.07
C PRO A 103 12.03 8.09 14.52
N PHE A 104 10.75 8.27 14.86
CA PHE A 104 10.26 8.23 16.25
C PHE A 104 9.28 7.06 16.48
N PRO A 105 9.75 5.88 16.95
CA PRO A 105 8.91 4.69 17.14
C PRO A 105 7.70 4.93 18.07
N PHE A 106 7.92 5.63 19.18
CA PHE A 106 6.85 5.94 20.13
C PHE A 106 5.74 6.79 19.51
N LEU A 107 6.08 7.81 18.71
CA LEU A 107 5.09 8.66 18.06
C LEU A 107 4.29 7.90 17.00
N LYS A 108 4.93 7.00 16.25
CA LYS A 108 4.23 6.12 15.29
C LYS A 108 3.23 5.19 16.00
N ASP A 109 3.62 4.63 17.14
CA ASP A 109 2.75 3.78 17.96
C ASP A 109 1.54 4.55 18.51
N GLN A 110 1.71 5.80 18.94
CA GLN A 110 0.55 6.60 19.38
C GLN A 110 -0.34 7.02 18.20
N MET A 111 0.24 7.40 17.07
CA MET A 111 -0.51 7.77 15.86
C MET A 111 -1.37 6.61 15.35
N SER A 112 -0.84 5.38 15.40
CA SER A 112 -1.58 4.19 14.92
C SER A 112 -2.82 3.85 15.75
N LYS A 113 -2.95 4.40 16.97
CA LYS A 113 -4.13 4.24 17.84
C LYS A 113 -5.21 5.29 17.59
N LEU A 114 -4.87 6.39 16.91
CA LEU A 114 -5.83 7.44 16.58
C LEU A 114 -6.76 6.98 15.45
N PRO A 115 -7.99 7.54 15.36
CA PRO A 115 -8.85 7.33 14.21
C PRO A 115 -8.14 7.67 12.89
N LYS A 116 -8.39 6.87 11.83
CA LYS A 116 -7.71 6.99 10.51
C LYS A 116 -7.78 8.37 9.86
N ILE A 117 -8.73 9.23 10.26
CA ILE A 117 -8.83 10.60 9.78
C ILE A 117 -7.60 11.46 10.14
N PHE A 118 -6.90 11.11 11.22
CA PHE A 118 -5.69 11.80 11.69
C PHE A 118 -4.41 11.23 11.08
N TRP A 119 -4.48 10.14 10.33
CA TRP A 119 -3.30 9.52 9.74
C TRP A 119 -2.83 10.31 8.50
N PRO A 120 -1.52 10.34 8.20
CA PRO A 120 -1.03 10.84 6.93
C PRO A 120 -1.69 10.09 5.77
N LYS A 121 -2.39 10.83 4.91
CA LYS A 121 -3.11 10.24 3.77
C LYS A 121 -2.19 10.14 2.54
N PRO A 122 -2.32 9.07 1.74
CA PRO A 122 -1.67 9.01 0.44
C PRO A 122 -2.23 10.09 -0.49
N LYS A 123 -1.42 10.51 -1.46
CA LYS A 123 -1.89 11.35 -2.55
C LYS A 123 -2.33 10.43 -3.70
N PRO A 124 -3.41 10.77 -4.43
CA PRO A 124 -3.76 10.04 -5.65
C PRO A 124 -2.65 10.30 -6.68
N TYR A 125 -1.73 9.34 -6.80
CA TYR A 125 -0.54 9.43 -7.65
C TYR A 125 -0.17 8.03 -8.16
N GLY A 126 0.05 7.90 -9.46
CA GLY A 126 0.58 6.66 -10.05
C GLY A 126 2.08 6.74 -10.19
N LEU A 127 2.83 5.77 -9.65
CA LEU A 127 4.29 5.79 -9.73
C LEU A 127 4.90 4.40 -9.80
N VAL A 128 5.75 4.19 -10.78
CA VAL A 128 6.68 3.06 -10.85
C VAL A 128 8.06 3.55 -11.25
N ILE A 129 9.10 2.86 -10.79
CA ILE A 129 10.48 3.13 -11.18
C ILE A 129 11.15 1.85 -11.66
N ALA A 130 12.11 1.97 -12.57
CA ALA A 130 13.03 0.91 -12.93
C ALA A 130 14.39 1.15 -12.25
N LEU A 131 14.97 0.09 -11.70
CA LEU A 131 16.31 0.04 -11.15
C LEU A 131 17.17 -0.90 -12.01
N ASP A 132 18.45 -0.59 -12.14
CA ASP A 132 19.44 -1.57 -12.60
C ASP A 132 19.95 -2.46 -11.43
N GLU A 133 20.88 -3.38 -11.72
CA GLU A 133 21.47 -4.29 -10.72
C GLU A 133 22.34 -3.59 -9.66
N GLN A 134 22.63 -2.31 -9.84
CA GLN A 134 23.37 -1.48 -8.88
C GLN A 134 22.43 -0.60 -8.04
N GLY A 135 21.12 -0.76 -8.20
CA GLY A 135 20.12 0.04 -7.49
C GLY A 135 19.99 1.46 -8.03
N LYS A 136 20.52 1.77 -9.22
CA LYS A 136 20.34 3.10 -9.82
C LYS A 136 18.99 3.17 -10.54
N ILE A 137 18.25 4.25 -10.29
CA ILE A 137 17.01 4.53 -11.00
C ILE A 137 17.35 4.83 -12.48
N THR A 138 16.86 3.99 -13.39
CA THR A 138 17.08 4.10 -14.84
C THR A 138 15.88 4.70 -15.57
N GLN A 139 14.68 4.55 -15.00
CA GLN A 139 13.45 5.07 -15.57
C GLN A 139 12.41 5.30 -14.47
N SER A 140 11.50 6.25 -14.68
CA SER A 140 10.32 6.42 -13.86
C SER A 140 9.10 6.74 -14.72
N LEU A 141 7.95 6.21 -14.33
CA LEU A 141 6.66 6.46 -15.00
C LEU A 141 5.68 7.00 -13.95
N HIS A 142 5.07 8.13 -14.26
CA HIS A 142 4.26 8.91 -13.34
C HIS A 142 2.88 9.19 -13.91
N ASP A 143 1.85 9.11 -13.08
CA ASP A 143 0.57 9.83 -13.25
C ASP A 143 0.40 10.77 -12.06
N PRO A 144 0.83 12.04 -12.19
CA PRO A 144 0.75 13.00 -11.09
C PRO A 144 -0.67 13.37 -10.67
N THR A 145 -1.64 13.16 -11.56
CA THR A 145 -3.04 13.47 -11.29
C THR A 145 -3.75 12.34 -10.56
N GLY A 146 -3.24 11.12 -10.68
CA GLY A 146 -3.87 9.91 -10.20
C GLY A 146 -5.23 9.61 -10.85
N LYS A 147 -5.54 10.23 -11.99
CA LYS A 147 -6.83 10.09 -12.68
C LYS A 147 -6.88 8.84 -13.56
N HIS A 148 -5.76 8.47 -14.18
CA HIS A 148 -5.68 7.26 -15.00
C HIS A 148 -5.27 6.07 -14.15
N LEU A 149 -4.18 6.23 -13.40
CA LEU A 149 -3.68 5.25 -12.44
C LEU A 149 -3.17 5.97 -11.20
N LYS A 150 -3.56 5.47 -10.03
CA LYS A 150 -3.05 5.91 -8.73
C LYS A 150 -2.69 4.70 -7.88
N GLU A 151 -1.91 4.89 -6.83
CA GLU A 151 -1.80 3.88 -5.78
C GLU A 151 -1.37 2.51 -6.31
N VAL A 152 -0.34 2.55 -7.18
CA VAL A 152 0.21 1.37 -7.86
C VAL A 152 0.98 0.55 -6.85
N THR A 153 0.58 -0.70 -6.68
CA THR A 153 1.14 -1.64 -5.69
C THR A 153 1.91 -2.78 -6.35
N SER A 154 1.73 -2.98 -7.66
CA SER A 154 2.46 -3.99 -8.41
C SER A 154 2.73 -3.55 -9.83
N VAL A 155 3.87 -3.99 -10.36
CA VAL A 155 4.30 -3.77 -11.74
C VAL A 155 4.97 -5.04 -12.22
N ARG A 156 4.67 -5.48 -13.44
CA ARG A 156 5.30 -6.64 -14.07
C ARG A 156 5.56 -6.38 -15.54
N GLU A 157 6.81 -6.50 -15.94
CA GLU A 157 7.23 -6.52 -17.34
C GLU A 157 6.96 -7.89 -17.95
N TYR A 158 6.23 -7.92 -19.06
CA TYR A 158 6.01 -9.14 -19.85
C TYR A 158 5.63 -8.80 -21.29
N GLY A 159 6.32 -9.40 -22.26
CA GLY A 159 5.99 -9.29 -23.68
C GLY A 159 6.03 -7.86 -24.24
N GLY A 160 6.97 -7.02 -23.79
CA GLY A 160 7.09 -5.62 -24.22
C GLY A 160 6.08 -4.67 -23.58
N TYR A 161 5.39 -5.09 -22.53
CA TYR A 161 4.45 -4.26 -21.76
C TYR A 161 4.74 -4.32 -20.27
N LEU A 162 4.33 -3.27 -19.57
CA LEU A 162 4.14 -3.27 -18.12
C LEU A 162 2.66 -3.50 -17.80
N TYR A 163 2.40 -4.42 -16.89
CA TYR A 163 1.11 -4.64 -16.27
C TYR A 163 1.14 -4.07 -14.86
N LEU A 164 0.20 -3.17 -14.55
CA LEU A 164 0.19 -2.34 -13.34
C LEU A 164 -1.05 -2.65 -12.51
N GLY A 165 -0.85 -3.22 -11.33
CA GLY A 165 -1.90 -3.44 -10.34
C GLY A 165 -1.91 -2.33 -9.29
N SER A 166 -3.07 -2.07 -8.72
CA SER A 166 -3.26 -0.95 -7.79
C SER A 166 -4.24 -1.29 -6.67
N LEU A 167 -4.16 -0.55 -5.57
CA LEU A 167 -4.99 -0.81 -4.40
C LEU A 167 -6.42 -0.29 -4.54
N HIS A 168 -6.60 0.87 -5.17
CA HIS A 168 -7.89 1.60 -5.18
C HIS A 168 -8.35 2.03 -6.58
N ASN A 169 -7.95 1.31 -7.62
CA ASN A 169 -8.53 1.49 -8.96
C ASN A 169 -9.42 0.30 -9.29
N ASP A 170 -10.43 0.55 -10.10
CA ASP A 170 -11.37 -0.39 -10.72
C ASP A 170 -10.83 -0.94 -12.06
N ARG A 171 -9.53 -0.78 -12.34
CA ARG A 171 -8.88 -1.15 -13.61
C ARG A 171 -7.42 -1.56 -13.43
N ILE A 172 -6.89 -2.29 -14.41
CA ILE A 172 -5.47 -2.67 -14.51
C ILE A 172 -4.80 -1.77 -15.56
N GLY A 173 -3.60 -1.27 -15.26
CA GLY A 173 -2.82 -0.51 -16.23
C GLY A 173 -2.05 -1.42 -17.17
N LYS A 174 -2.00 -1.06 -18.45
CA LYS A 174 -1.11 -1.69 -19.45
C LYS A 174 -0.34 -0.59 -20.18
N TYR A 175 0.97 -0.59 -20.06
CA TYR A 175 1.86 0.41 -20.69
C TYR A 175 2.83 -0.28 -21.65
N ARG A 176 3.01 0.26 -22.86
CA ARG A 176 3.94 -0.29 -23.85
C ARG A 176 5.35 0.18 -23.55
N LEU A 177 6.30 -0.76 -23.46
CA LEU A 177 7.71 -0.43 -23.41
C LEU A 177 8.21 -0.18 -24.83
N GLU A 178 8.92 0.94 -25.02
CA GLU A 178 9.65 1.26 -26.24
C GLU A 178 11.03 0.58 -26.24
#